data_AF-A0A3Q0JL65-F1
#
_entry.id   AF-A0A3Q0JL65-F1
#
_cell.length_a   1.000
_cell.length_b   1.000
_cell.length_c   1.000
_cell.angle_alpha   90.00
_cell.angle_beta   90.00
_cell.angle_gamma   90.00
#
_symmetry.space_group_name_H-M   'P 1'
#
loop_
_entity.id
_entity.type
_entity.pdbx_description
1 polymer ?
#
loop_
_entity_poly.entity_id
_entity_poly.type
_entity_poly.pdbx_seq_one_letter_code
_entity_poly.pdbx_strand_id
1 'polypeptide(L)' 'LRTTAYHPAANGMVERLHRQLKAPIKCHHTDRWTDILPTVLLGIRAAGRDDFKASSAELVYGEPL' A
#
# COMPACT_ATOMS: atom_id res chain seq x y z
N LEU A 1 -11.63 8.41 14.91
CA LEU A 1 -11.52 6.97 15.24
C LEU A 1 -10.25 6.76 16.04
N ARG A 2 -10.33 6.17 17.24
CA ARG A 2 -9.17 5.86 18.09
C ARG A 2 -9.07 4.35 18.21
N THR A 3 -7.96 3.77 17.80
CA THR A 3 -7.69 2.34 17.98
C THR A 3 -7.22 2.08 19.41
N THR A 4 -7.46 0.88 19.93
CA THR A 4 -6.97 0.48 21.25
C THR A 4 -5.44 0.35 21.22
N ALA A 5 -4.79 0.77 22.30
CA ALA A 5 -3.34 0.65 22.43
C ALA A 5 -2.91 -0.83 22.31
N TYR A 6 -1.77 -1.07 21.67
CA TYR A 6 -1.20 -2.41 21.46
C TYR A 6 -2.11 -3.41 20.73
N HIS A 7 -3.11 -2.93 19.98
CA HIS A 7 -4.02 -3.77 19.21
C HIS A 7 -3.94 -3.45 17.70
N PRO A 8 -2.89 -3.91 17.00
CA PRO A 8 -2.66 -3.59 15.59
C PRO A 8 -3.78 -4.12 14.67
N ALA A 9 -4.53 -5.13 15.10
CA ALA A 9 -5.67 -5.67 14.35
C ALA A 9 -6.80 -4.63 14.15
N ALA A 10 -6.99 -3.68 15.08
CA ALA A 10 -7.95 -2.59 14.90
C ALA A 10 -7.60 -1.66 13.73
N ASN A 11 -6.34 -1.66 13.27
CA ASN A 11 -5.91 -0.93 12.07
C ASN A 11 -5.41 -1.89 10.97
N GLY A 12 -5.95 -3.11 10.92
CA GLY A 12 -5.38 -4.21 10.15
C GLY A 12 -5.22 -3.95 8.65
N MET A 13 -6.05 -3.10 8.05
CA MET A 13 -5.91 -2.71 6.63
C MET A 13 -4.65 -1.87 6.40
N VAL A 14 -4.39 -0.88 7.25
CA VAL A 14 -3.19 -0.03 7.17
C VAL A 14 -1.94 -0.85 7.49
N GLU A 15 -2.01 -1.73 8.49
CA GLU A 15 -0.87 -2.61 8.81
C GLU A 15 -0.53 -3.58 7.67
N ARG A 16 -1.54 -4.03 6.90
CA ARG A 16 -1.33 -4.84 5.70
C ARG A 16 -0.72 -4.03 4.56
N LEU A 17 -1.21 -2.81 4.34
CA LEU A 17 -0.63 -1.87 3.38
C LEU A 17 0.85 -1.58 3.70
N HIS A 18 1.19 -1.37 4.97
CA HIS A 18 2.59 -1.19 5.39
C HIS A 18 3.48 -2.37 5.03
N ARG A 19 2.99 -3.62 5.12
CA ARG A 19 3.77 -4.80 4.69
C ARG A 19 4.04 -4.79 3.19
N GLN A 20 3.02 -4.46 2.39
CA GLN A 20 3.16 -4.35 0.93
C GLN A 20 4.10 -3.20 0.54
N LEU A 21 4.06 -2.08 1.26
CA LEU A 21 4.94 -0.93 1.04
C LEU A 21 6.41 -1.23 1.37
N LYS A 22 6.66 -1.90 2.50
CA LYS A 22 8.03 -2.16 2.99
C LYS A 22 8.80 -3.16 2.14
N ALA A 23 8.12 -4.09 1.45
CA ALA A 23 8.78 -5.09 0.62
C ALA A 23 9.61 -4.48 -0.53
N PRO A 24 9.03 -3.71 -1.48
CA PRO A 24 9.78 -3.09 -2.57
C PRO A 24 10.79 -2.07 -2.06
N ILE A 25 10.48 -1.31 -0.99
CA ILE A 25 11.46 -0.39 -0.37
C ILE A 25 12.73 -1.13 0.05
N LYS A 26 12.60 -2.30 0.70
CA LYS A 26 13.75 -3.13 1.06
C LYS A 26 14.48 -3.68 -0.16
N CYS A 27 13.75 -4.06 -1.23
CA CYS A 27 14.36 -4.57 -2.46
C CYS A 27 15.24 -3.52 -3.16
N HIS A 28 14.89 -2.23 -3.08
CA HIS A 28 15.68 -1.15 -3.68
C HIS A 28 17.00 -0.86 -2.95
N HIS A 29 17.18 -1.34 -1.71
CA HIS A 29 18.43 -1.26 -0.94
C HIS A 29 19.09 0.13 -0.96
N THR A 30 18.29 1.18 -0.76
CA THR A 30 18.74 2.58 -0.75
C THR A 30 18.29 3.29 0.51
N ASP A 31 19.18 4.06 1.13
CA ASP A 31 18.84 4.91 2.28
C ASP A 31 17.92 6.07 1.88
N ARG A 32 17.92 6.45 0.60
CA ARG A 32 17.00 7.44 0.02
C ARG A 32 15.69 6.80 -0.42
N TRP A 33 15.09 6.02 0.47
CA TRP A 33 13.85 5.30 0.19
C TRP A 33 12.67 6.24 -0.13
N THR A 34 12.75 7.52 0.21
CA THR A 34 11.76 8.54 -0.14
C THR A 34 11.73 8.83 -1.64
N ASP A 35 12.86 8.70 -2.33
CA ASP A 35 12.97 9.03 -3.76
C ASP A 35 12.23 7.99 -4.62
N ILE A 36 12.21 6.73 -4.17
CA ILE A 36 11.48 5.62 -4.81
C ILE A 36 10.01 5.54 -4.38
N LEU A 37 9.62 6.28 -3.34
CA LEU A 37 8.29 6.18 -2.73
C LEU A 37 7.15 6.49 -3.72
N PRO A 38 7.24 7.50 -4.61
CA PRO A 38 6.20 7.74 -5.61
C PRO A 38 5.99 6.54 -6.53
N THR A 39 7.07 5.91 -6.98
CA THR A 39 7.04 4.72 -7.86
C THR A 39 6.42 3.52 -7.16
N VAL A 40 6.80 3.28 -5.90
CA VAL A 40 6.23 2.18 -5.10
C VAL A 40 4.73 2.40 -4.87
N LEU A 41 4.32 3.61 -4.52
CA LEU A 41 2.91 3.93 -4.30
C LEU A 41 2.09 3.83 -5.59
N LEU A 42 2.67 4.22 -6.73
CA LEU A 42 2.05 4.05 -8.04
C LEU A 42 1.76 2.57 -8.31
N GLY A 43 2.77 1.70 -8.12
CA GLY A 43 2.62 0.26 -8.30
C GLY A 43 1.55 -0.35 -7.40
N ILE A 44 1.49 0.05 -6.12
CA ILE A 44 0.47 -0.43 -5.18
C ILE A 44 -0.95 -0.01 -5.60
N ARG A 45 -1.11 1.20 -6.16
CA ARG A 45 -2.43 1.69 -6.59
C ARG A 45 -2.92 1.05 -7.88
N ALA A 46 -2.00 0.78 -8.82
CA ALA A 46 -2.29 0.14 -10.10
C ALA A 46 -2.42 -1.39 -9.99
N ALA A 47 -1.87 -2.00 -8.94
CA ALA A 47 -1.98 -3.45 -8.73
C ALA A 47 -3.44 -3.87 -8.51
N GLY A 48 -3.92 -4.78 -9.36
CA GLY A 48 -5.21 -5.45 -9.18
C GLY A 48 -5.22 -6.27 -7.88
N ARG A 49 -6.33 -6.20 -7.15
CA ARG A 49 -6.54 -7.02 -5.95
C ARG A 49 -7.57 -8.10 -6.26
N ASP A 50 -7.18 -9.36 -6.10
CA ASP A 50 -8.06 -10.51 -6.37
C ASP A 50 -9.36 -10.46 -5.56
N ASP A 51 -9.28 -9.98 -4.31
CA ASP A 51 -10.42 -9.79 -3.41
C ASP A 51 -11.53 -8.93 -4.03
N PHE A 52 -11.15 -7.93 -4.84
CA PHE A 52 -12.05 -6.92 -5.41
C PHE A 52 -12.16 -7.01 -6.93
N LYS A 53 -11.35 -7.86 -7.58
CA LYS A 53 -11.19 -7.94 -9.05
C LYS A 53 -10.93 -6.58 -9.72
N ALA A 54 -10.31 -5.66 -8.98
CA ALA A 54 -10.02 -4.30 -9.41
C ALA A 54 -8.80 -3.76 -8.63
N SER A 55 -8.11 -2.79 -9.22
CA SER A 55 -7.04 -2.04 -8.56
C SER A 55 -7.62 -0.94 -7.65
N SER A 56 -6.77 -0.38 -6.78
CA SER A 56 -7.23 0.70 -5.89
C SER A 56 -7.53 1.98 -6.68
N ALA A 57 -6.87 2.20 -7.81
CA ALA A 57 -7.16 3.32 -8.69
C ALA A 57 -8.51 3.18 -9.39
N GLU A 58 -8.81 2.00 -9.94
CA GLU A 58 -10.10 1.73 -10.59
C GLU A 58 -11.26 1.91 -9.60
N LEU A 59 -11.10 1.49 -8.35
CA LEU A 59 -12.14 1.65 -7.32
C LEU A 59 -12.38 3.11 -6.92
N VAL A 60 -11.38 4.00 -7.06
CA VAL A 60 -11.48 5.40 -6.65
C VAL A 60 -11.86 6.31 -7.80
N TYR A 61 -11.28 6.09 -8.98
CA TYR A 61 -11.42 6.96 -10.15
C TYR A 61 -12.35 6.37 -11.23
N GLY A 62 -12.69 5.08 -11.15
CA GLY A 62 -13.51 4.40 -12.17
C GLY A 62 -12.74 3.99 -13.42
N GLU A 63 -11.43 4.24 -13.46
CA GLU A 63 -10.54 3.94 -14.59
C GLU A 63 -9.17 3.43 -14.11
N PRO A 64 -8.44 2.66 -14.92
CA PRO A 64 -7.08 2.24 -14.60
C PRO A 64 -6.10 3.43 -14.55
N LEU A 65 -5.01 3.25 -13.79
CA LEU A 65 -3.92 4.21 -13.64
C LEU A 65 -3.01 4.31 -14.88
#